data_AF-A0A351Q7M4-F1
#
_entry.id   AF-A0A351Q7M4-F1
#
_cell.length_a   1.000
_cell.length_b   1.000
_cell.length_c   1.000
_cell.angle_alpha   90.00
_cell.angle_beta   90.00
_cell.angle_gamma   90.00
#
_symmetry.space_group_name_H-M   'P 1'
#
loop_
_entity.id
_entity.type
_entity.pdbx_description
1 polymer ?
#
loop_
_entity_poly.entity_id
_entity_poly.type
_entity_poly.pdbx_seq_one_letter_code
_entity_poly.pdbx_strand_id
1 'polypeptide(L)'
;MEHKEYQVVWKKKIDKQIKKLPADVKNRFLLLVKDLRKKGAVLPEWNRYSKLSKDFYHCHLGYSWCAVWHWEKEAIVVEVTYVGSRENSPY
;
A
#
# COMPACT_ATOMS: atom_id res chain seq x y z
N MET A 1 12.75 -25.27 -1.80
CA MET A 1 11.34 -24.85 -1.80
C MET A 1 11.33 -23.46 -2.43
N GLU A 2 10.72 -23.31 -3.60
CA GLU A 2 10.72 -22.03 -4.30
C GLU A 2 9.79 -21.07 -3.53
N HIS A 3 10.38 -20.08 -2.85
CA HIS A 3 9.60 -19.01 -2.24
C HIS A 3 9.05 -18.15 -3.38
N LYS A 4 7.80 -18.41 -3.77
CA LYS A 4 7.11 -17.60 -4.78
C LYS A 4 6.84 -16.22 -4.17
N GLU A 5 7.72 -15.26 -4.45
CA GLU A 5 7.50 -13.87 -4.07
C GLU A 5 6.51 -13.21 -5.01
N TYR A 6 5.56 -12.47 -4.45
CA TYR A 6 4.63 -11.67 -5.24
C TYR A 6 5.37 -10.47 -5.83
N GLN A 7 5.16 -10.23 -7.13
CA GLN A 7 5.66 -9.02 -7.76
C GLN A 7 4.87 -7.82 -7.22
N VAL A 8 5.56 -6.84 -6.64
CA VAL A 8 4.96 -5.60 -6.12
C VAL A 8 5.54 -4.41 -6.86
N VAL A 9 4.69 -3.61 -7.50
CA VAL A 9 5.07 -2.48 -8.35
C VAL A 9 4.29 -1.22 -7.97
N TRP A 10 4.81 -0.06 -8.36
CA TRP A 10 4.11 1.22 -8.25
C TRP A 10 4.57 2.17 -9.36
N LYS A 11 3.75 3.17 -9.68
CA LYS A 11 4.05 4.16 -10.73
C LYS A 11 5.23 5.05 -10.33
N LYS A 12 6.03 5.51 -11.30
CA LYS A 12 7.17 6.44 -11.07
C LYS A 12 6.77 7.73 -10.32
N LYS A 13 5.53 8.20 -10.46
CA LYS A 13 5.00 9.34 -9.69
C LYS A 13 5.05 9.07 -8.17
N ILE A 14 4.82 7.83 -7.76
CA ILE A 14 4.77 7.40 -6.36
C ILE A 14 6.18 7.38 -5.78
N ASP A 15 7.22 7.03 -6.56
CA ASP A 15 8.61 7.10 -6.09
C ASP A 15 8.99 8.51 -5.60
N LYS A 16 8.62 9.54 -6.36
CA LYS A 16 8.84 10.94 -5.98
C LYS A 16 8.07 11.32 -4.71
N GLN A 17 6.88 10.75 -4.52
CA GLN A 17 6.05 10.98 -3.34
C GLN A 17 6.63 10.28 -2.11
N ILE A 18 7.04 9.01 -2.22
CA ILE A 18 7.66 8.22 -1.15
C ILE A 18 8.90 8.92 -0.60
N LYS A 19 9.70 9.55 -1.48
CA LYS A 19 10.88 10.33 -1.08
C LYS A 19 10.56 11.54 -0.21
N LYS A 20 9.34 12.07 -0.29
CA LYS A 20 8.86 13.23 0.48
C LYS A 20 8.05 12.84 1.72
N LEU A 21 7.81 11.55 1.94
CA LEU A 21 7.06 11.08 3.10
C LEU A 21 7.87 11.30 4.39
N PRO A 22 7.19 11.55 5.51
CA PRO A 22 7.81 11.45 6.83
C PRO A 22 8.46 10.08 7.02
N ALA A 23 9.56 10.02 7.77
CA ALA A 23 10.37 8.81 7.94
C ALA A 23 9.55 7.60 8.45
N ASP A 24 8.67 7.80 9.42
CA ASP A 24 7.79 6.75 9.96
C ASP A 24 6.82 6.18 8.90
N VAL A 25 6.18 7.07 8.12
CA VAL A 25 5.27 6.66 7.03
C VAL A 25 6.02 5.90 5.94
N LYS A 26 7.24 6.36 5.60
CA LYS A 26 8.11 5.68 4.64
C LYS A 26 8.51 4.28 5.13
N ASN A 27 8.88 4.14 6.40
CA ASN A 27 9.23 2.83 6.98
C ASN A 27 8.05 1.86 6.95
N ARG A 28 6.85 2.34 7.27
CA ARG A 28 5.62 1.54 7.18
C ARG A 28 5.30 1.15 5.74
N PHE A 29 5.48 2.05 4.78
CA PHE A 29 5.33 1.71 3.36
C PHE A 29 6.30 0.58 2.95
N LEU A 30 7.57 0.66 3.34
CA LEU A 30 8.56 -0.37 3.03
C LEU A 30 8.22 -1.72 3.68
N LEU A 31 7.73 -1.69 4.92
CA LEU A 31 7.24 -2.88 5.61
C LEU A 31 6.02 -3.48 4.89
N LEU A 32 5.09 -2.64 4.42
CA LEU A 32 3.92 -3.08 3.62
C LEU A 32 4.37 -3.78 2.34
N VAL A 33 5.32 -3.19 1.60
CA VAL A 33 5.85 -3.81 0.38
C VAL A 33 6.49 -5.17 0.69
N LYS A 34 7.21 -5.30 1.80
CA LYS A 34 7.81 -6.57 2.22
C LYS A 34 6.74 -7.63 2.54
N ASP A 35 5.69 -7.24 3.26
CA ASP A 35 4.58 -8.15 3.55
C ASP A 35 3.81 -8.53 2.28
N LEU A 36 3.52 -7.59 1.38
CA LEU A 36 2.85 -7.86 0.11
C LEU A 36 3.65 -8.86 -0.74
N ARG A 37 4.99 -8.72 -0.80
CA ARG A 37 5.88 -9.66 -1.50
C ARG A 37 5.86 -11.06 -0.90
N LYS A 38 5.69 -11.17 0.43
CA LYS A 38 5.77 -12.45 1.15
C LYS A 38 4.42 -13.16 1.28
N LYS A 39 3.34 -12.41 1.52
CA LYS A 39 2.02 -12.90 1.93
C LYS A 39 0.94 -12.67 0.88
N GLY A 40 1.20 -11.78 -0.09
CA GLY A 40 0.22 -11.39 -1.11
C GLY A 40 -0.65 -10.22 -0.67
N ALA A 41 -1.70 -9.92 -1.44
CA ALA A 41 -2.50 -8.69 -1.26
C ALA A 41 -3.41 -8.70 -0.03
N VAL A 42 -3.70 -9.86 0.57
CA VAL A 42 -4.62 -9.96 1.71
C VAL A 42 -3.81 -9.88 3.00
N LEU A 43 -3.85 -8.71 3.64
CA LEU A 43 -3.04 -8.37 4.81
C LEU A 43 -3.91 -7.88 5.98
N PRO A 44 -4.78 -8.73 6.56
CA PRO A 44 -5.75 -8.32 7.59
C PRO A 44 -5.12 -7.84 8.90
N GLU A 45 -3.84 -8.17 9.13
CA GLU A 45 -3.05 -7.73 10.28
C GLU A 45 -2.61 -6.25 10.20
N TRP A 46 -2.76 -5.60 9.04
CA TRP A 46 -2.36 -4.21 8.86
C TRP A 46 -3.36 -3.22 9.47
N ASN A 47 -2.84 -2.10 9.96
CA ASN A 47 -3.66 -1.09 10.64
C ASN A 47 -4.77 -0.56 9.72
N ARG A 48 -6.02 -0.61 10.22
CA ARG A 48 -7.22 -0.17 9.47
C ARG A 48 -7.28 -0.79 8.07
N TYR A 49 -6.88 -2.06 7.96
CA TYR A 49 -7.04 -2.80 6.72
C TYR A 49 -8.53 -2.92 6.39
N SER A 50 -8.91 -2.54 5.16
CA SER A 50 -10.19 -2.94 4.62
C SER A 50 -10.09 -3.27 3.14
N LYS A 51 -10.96 -4.18 2.71
CA LYS A 51 -11.20 -4.45 1.29
C LYS A 51 -12.16 -3.38 0.74
N LEU A 52 -11.69 -2.57 -0.21
CA LEU A 52 -12.49 -1.52 -0.86
C LEU A 52 -13.42 -2.08 -1.93
N SER A 53 -12.94 -3.05 -2.71
CA SER A 53 -13.71 -3.74 -3.74
C SER A 53 -13.10 -5.12 -4.01
N LYS A 54 -13.57 -5.85 -5.03
CA LYS A 54 -13.20 -7.25 -5.29
C LYS A 54 -11.69 -7.51 -5.22
N ASP A 55 -10.89 -6.60 -5.78
CA ASP A 55 -9.44 -6.73 -5.90
C ASP A 55 -8.69 -5.51 -5.34
N PHE A 56 -9.38 -4.58 -4.68
CA PHE A 56 -8.79 -3.37 -4.10
C PHE A 56 -8.79 -3.44 -2.57
N TYR A 57 -7.67 -3.08 -1.99
CA TYR A 57 -7.40 -3.13 -0.58
C TYR A 57 -6.78 -1.80 -0.14
N HIS A 58 -6.99 -1.44 1.13
CA HIS A 58 -6.32 -0.29 1.71
C HIS A 58 -5.88 -0.57 3.15
N CYS A 59 -4.89 0.20 3.60
CA CYS A 59 -4.54 0.31 5.01
C CYS A 59 -4.00 1.71 5.31
N HIS A 60 -3.90 2.04 6.59
CA HIS A 60 -3.30 3.30 7.03
C HIS A 60 -1.81 3.13 7.28
N LEU A 61 -1.00 4.02 6.69
CA LEU A 61 0.41 4.16 6.98
C LEU A 61 0.67 5.23 8.05
N GLY A 62 -0.29 6.10 8.32
CA GLY A 62 -0.21 7.12 9.35
C GLY A 62 -1.55 7.82 9.52
N TYR A 63 -1.57 8.89 10.31
CA TYR A 63 -2.81 9.66 10.53
C TYR A 63 -3.38 10.23 9.22
N SER A 64 -2.51 10.79 8.37
CA SER A 64 -2.91 11.45 7.11
C SER A 64 -2.48 10.67 5.86
N TRP A 65 -2.04 9.43 5.99
CA TRP A 65 -1.48 8.65 4.88
C TRP A 65 -2.07 7.25 4.82
N CYS A 66 -2.55 6.87 3.64
CA CYS A 66 -3.04 5.53 3.35
C CYS A 66 -2.29 4.92 2.18
N ALA A 67 -2.16 3.60 2.19
CA ALA A 67 -1.79 2.83 1.02
C ALA A 67 -3.04 2.15 0.47
N VAL A 68 -3.18 2.16 -0.85
CA VAL A 68 -4.18 1.40 -1.59
C VAL A 68 -3.45 0.50 -2.55
N TRP A 69 -3.87 -0.75 -2.69
CA TRP A 69 -3.28 -1.66 -3.65
C TRP A 69 -4.33 -2.57 -4.28
N HIS A 70 -4.01 -3.05 -5.47
CA HIS A 70 -4.83 -4.03 -6.17
C HIS A 70 -3.96 -5.01 -6.96
N TRP A 71 -4.58 -6.10 -7.40
CA TRP A 71 -3.97 -7.01 -8.36
C TRP A 71 -4.20 -6.52 -9.79
N GLU A 72 -3.14 -6.51 -10.59
CA GLU A 72 -3.17 -6.23 -12.02
C GLU A 72 -2.08 -7.03 -12.72
N LYS A 73 -2.44 -7.79 -13.76
CA LYS A 73 -1.48 -8.52 -14.63
C LYS A 73 -0.40 -9.27 -13.83
N GLU A 74 -0.85 -10.06 -12.85
CA GLU A 74 0.01 -10.89 -11.99
C GLU A 74 0.94 -10.13 -11.03
N ALA A 75 0.79 -8.81 -10.92
CA ALA A 75 1.49 -7.97 -9.97
C ALA A 75 0.52 -7.28 -9.01
N ILE A 76 1.00 -7.00 -7.81
CA ILE A 76 0.33 -6.13 -6.85
C ILE A 76 0.79 -4.70 -7.14
N VAL A 77 -0.15 -3.85 -7.55
CA VAL A 77 0.10 -2.43 -7.82
C VAL A 77 -0.26 -1.64 -6.57
N VAL A 78 0.71 -0.91 -6.03
CA VAL A 78 0.54 -0.10 -4.81
C VAL A 78 0.54 1.38 -5.16
N GLU A 79 -0.41 2.12 -4.59
CA GLU A 79 -0.45 3.58 -4.61
C GLU A 79 -0.48 4.10 -3.16
N VAL A 80 0.21 5.22 -2.92
CA VAL A 80 0.18 5.92 -1.63
C VAL A 80 -0.61 7.20 -1.81
N THR A 81 -1.60 7.43 -0.95
CA THR A 81 -2.47 8.60 -1.02
C THR A 81 -2.41 9.36 0.31
N TYR A 82 -2.22 10.67 0.20
CA TYR A 82 -2.44 11.57 1.33
C TYR A 82 -3.95 11.73 1.53
N VAL A 83 -4.46 11.31 2.68
CA VAL A 83 -5.90 11.40 3.00
C VAL A 83 -6.25 12.62 3.85
N GLY A 84 -5.22 13.37 4.30
CA GLY A 84 -5.38 14.57 5.12
C GLY A 84 -6.20 14.33 6.40
N SER A 85 -6.65 15.41 7.03
CA SER A 85 -7.64 15.38 8.10
C SER A 85 -9.04 15.26 7.48
N ARG A 86 -9.39 14.12 6.87
CA ARG A 86 -10.77 13.76 6.49
C ARG A 86 -11.53 14.69 5.53
N GLU A 87 -10.89 15.66 4.88
CA GLU A 87 -11.60 16.60 3.98
C GLU A 87 -11.53 16.24 2.48
N ASN A 88 -10.68 15.30 2.04
CA ASN A 88 -10.47 15.02 0.60
C ASN A 88 -10.09 13.56 0.28
N SER A 89 -10.56 12.58 1.05
CA SER A 89 -10.36 11.18 0.66
C SER A 89 -11.47 10.77 -0.31
N PRO A 90 -11.16 10.39 -1.57
CA PRO A 90 -12.15 9.90 -2.52
C PRO A 90 -12.57 8.49 -2.08
N TYR A 91 -13.56 8.42 -1.21
CA TYR A 91 -14.35 7.21 -1.00
C TYR A 91 -15.69 7.40 -1.68
#